data_AF-A0AB33FYU1-F1
#
_entry.id   AF-A0AB33FYU1-F1
#
_cell.length_a   1.000
_cell.length_b   1.000
_cell.length_c   1.000
_cell.angle_alpha   90.00
_cell.angle_beta   90.00
_cell.angle_gamma   90.00
#
_symmetry.space_group_name_H-M   'P 1'
#
loop_
_entity.id
_entity.type
_entity.pdbx_description
1 polymer ?
#
loop_
_entity_poly.entity_id
_entity_poly.type
_entity_poly.pdbx_seq_one_letter_code
_entity_poly.pdbx_strand_id
1 'polypeptide(L)'
;MDEKKSYGVVMLFVGVFVVFLISIMSYSLWRDKQINAFMATNRAWGIQCDRVSQAAWVVKEGERVNLEMNSLPLYCSGYRFEARNDAGKTRRLLDKYSVYQHLTRQPR
;
A
#
# COMPACT_ATOMS: atom_id res chain seq x y z
N MET A 1 -39.75 11.65 33.28
CA MET A 1 -38.33 12.06 33.44
C MET A 1 -37.40 11.24 32.52
N ASP A 2 -37.88 10.12 31.97
CA ASP A 2 -37.13 9.19 31.10
C ASP A 2 -36.91 9.66 29.65
N GLU A 3 -37.79 10.47 29.07
CA GLU A 3 -37.65 10.96 27.69
C GLU A 3 -36.36 11.78 27.48
N LYS A 4 -36.02 12.66 28.42
CA LYS A 4 -34.79 13.47 28.35
C LYS A 4 -33.53 12.61 28.44
N LYS A 5 -33.59 11.49 29.18
CA LYS A 5 -32.48 10.55 29.33
C LYS A 5 -32.29 9.70 28.07
N SER A 6 -33.39 9.25 27.46
CA SER A 6 -33.37 8.52 26.19
C SER A 6 -32.86 9.40 25.03
N TYR A 7 -33.32 10.65 24.93
CA TYR A 7 -32.84 11.59 23.90
C TYR A 7 -31.34 11.89 24.05
N GLY A 8 -30.84 12.03 25.28
CA GLY A 8 -29.41 12.18 25.55
C GLY A 8 -28.59 10.96 25.14
N VAL A 9 -29.10 9.75 25.38
CA VAL A 9 -28.45 8.50 24.96
C VAL A 9 -28.45 8.36 23.43
N VAL A 10 -29.56 8.67 22.75
CA VAL A 10 -29.64 8.66 21.28
C VAL A 10 -28.66 9.66 20.68
N MET A 11 -28.59 10.89 21.21
CA MET A 11 -27.62 11.90 20.74
C MET A 11 -26.17 11.45 20.92
N LEU A 12 -25.87 10.69 21.98
CA LEU A 12 -24.55 10.12 22.20
C LEU A 12 -24.22 9.03 21.16
N PHE A 13 -25.16 8.12 20.88
CA PHE A 13 -24.98 7.11 19.83
C PHE A 13 -24.81 7.73 18.43
N VAL A 14 -25.61 8.73 18.10
CA VAL A 14 -25.47 9.48 16.84
C VAL A 14 -24.11 10.17 16.77
N GLY A 15 -23.67 10.81 17.87
CA GLY A 15 -22.35 11.43 17.96
C GLY A 15 -21.21 10.44 17.71
N VAL A 16 -21.23 9.28 18.38
CA VAL A 16 -20.23 8.21 18.19
C VAL A 16 -20.25 7.70 16.75
N PHE A 17 -21.43 7.50 16.17
CA PHE A 17 -21.58 7.03 14.81
C PHE A 17 -21.01 8.02 13.79
N VAL A 18 -21.27 9.32 13.94
CA VAL A 18 -20.72 10.36 13.07
C VAL A 18 -19.20 10.42 13.17
N VAL A 19 -18.64 10.39 14.39
CA VAL A 19 -17.18 10.38 14.61
C VAL A 19 -16.55 9.14 13.98
N PHE A 20 -17.20 7.98 14.08
CA PHE A 20 -16.75 6.73 13.47
C PHE A 20 -16.71 6.84 11.94
N LEU A 21 -17.75 7.38 11.31
CA LEU A 21 -17.77 7.60 9.86
C LEU A 21 -16.68 8.57 9.40
N ILE A 22 -16.49 9.70 10.10
CA ILE A 22 -15.42 10.66 9.80
C ILE A 22 -14.05 10.00 9.92
N SER A 23 -13.87 9.15 10.93
CA SER A 23 -12.62 8.42 11.15
C SER A 23 -12.32 7.44 10.02
N ILE A 24 -13.31 6.67 9.55
CA ILE A 24 -13.15 5.76 8.40
C ILE A 24 -12.81 6.54 7.13
N MET A 25 -13.53 7.63 6.85
CA MET A 25 -13.32 8.45 5.66
C MET A 25 -11.95 9.14 5.68
N SER A 26 -11.50 9.61 6.84
CA SER A 26 -10.16 10.20 7.00
C SER A 26 -9.07 9.16 6.81
N TYR A 27 -9.29 7.95 7.35
CA TYR A 27 -8.35 6.83 7.21
C TYR A 27 -8.24 6.35 5.75
N SER A 28 -9.36 6.22 5.03
CA SER A 28 -9.36 5.82 3.62
C SER A 28 -8.63 6.84 2.75
N LEU A 29 -8.95 8.14 2.89
CA LEU A 29 -8.26 9.22 2.17
C LEU A 29 -6.75 9.23 2.44
N TRP A 30 -6.35 9.02 3.69
CA TRP A 30 -4.93 8.95 4.04
C TRP A 30 -4.23 7.74 3.42
N ARG A 31 -4.86 6.56 3.45
CA ARG A 31 -4.34 5.36 2.79
C ARG A 31 -4.22 5.55 1.28
N ASP A 32 -5.25 6.09 0.63
CA ASP A 32 -5.25 6.33 -0.81
C ASP A 32 -4.16 7.32 -1.21
N LYS A 33 -3.96 8.38 -0.42
CA LYS A 33 -2.86 9.33 -0.62
C LYS A 33 -1.49 8.64 -0.57
N GLN A 34 -1.28 7.74 0.40
CA GLN A 34 -0.02 6.98 0.49
C GLN A 34 0.19 6.04 -0.71
N ILE A 35 -0.85 5.31 -1.12
CA ILE A 35 -0.79 4.39 -2.26
C ILE A 35 -0.49 5.17 -3.54
N ASN A 36 -1.17 6.30 -3.75
CA ASN A 36 -0.94 7.11 -4.93
C ASN A 36 0.48 7.69 -4.96
N ALA A 37 0.98 8.19 -3.84
CA ALA A 37 2.37 8.65 -3.74
C ALA A 37 3.38 7.53 -3.99
N PHE A 38 3.10 6.30 -3.52
CA PHE A 38 3.90 5.11 -3.81
C PHE A 38 3.92 4.79 -5.31
N MET A 39 2.75 4.70 -5.95
CA MET A 39 2.63 4.40 -7.38
C MET A 39 3.26 5.48 -8.27
N ALA A 40 3.10 6.75 -7.91
CA ALA A 40 3.75 7.86 -8.60
C ALA A 40 5.29 7.77 -8.53
N THR A 41 5.83 7.41 -7.37
CA THR A 41 7.27 7.21 -7.22
C THR A 41 7.73 5.99 -8.03
N ASN A 42 7.02 4.86 -7.95
CA ASN A 42 7.36 3.67 -8.74
C ASN A 42 7.43 3.97 -10.23
N ARG A 43 6.44 4.71 -10.77
CA ARG A 43 6.47 5.18 -12.17
C ARG A 43 7.68 6.04 -12.51
N ALA A 44 8.07 6.96 -11.62
CA ALA A 44 9.26 7.79 -11.82
C ALA A 44 10.55 6.95 -11.90
N TRP A 45 10.58 5.79 -11.22
CA TRP A 45 11.68 4.82 -11.29
C TRP A 45 11.53 3.80 -12.43
N GLY A 46 10.49 3.91 -13.28
CA GLY A 46 10.20 2.94 -14.33
C GLY A 46 9.59 1.61 -13.84
N ILE A 47 9.30 1.51 -12.54
CA ILE A 47 8.72 0.32 -11.91
C ILE A 47 7.22 0.30 -12.18
N GLN A 48 6.76 -0.79 -12.79
CA GLN A 48 5.36 -1.07 -13.02
C GLN A 48 4.90 -2.22 -12.13
N CYS A 49 3.71 -2.05 -11.54
CA CYS A 49 3.06 -3.07 -10.75
C CYS A 49 1.90 -3.63 -11.56
N ASP A 50 1.87 -4.94 -11.78
CA ASP A 50 0.72 -5.59 -12.39
C ASP A 50 -0.50 -5.49 -11.44
N ARG A 51 -1.69 -5.25 -12.00
CA ARG A 51 -2.94 -5.14 -11.23
C ARG A 51 -3.43 -6.49 -10.72
N VAL A 52 -3.16 -7.57 -11.45
CA VAL A 52 -3.68 -8.91 -11.13
C VAL A 52 -2.70 -9.67 -10.25
N SER A 53 -1.46 -9.84 -10.71
CA SER A 53 -0.46 -10.61 -9.97
C SER A 53 0.21 -9.81 -8.84
N GLN A 54 0.02 -8.49 -8.82
CA GLN A 54 0.77 -7.55 -7.95
C GLN A 54 2.29 -7.60 -8.16
N ALA A 55 2.79 -8.31 -9.17
CA ALA A 55 4.22 -8.42 -9.42
C ALA A 55 4.81 -7.08 -9.85
N ALA A 56 5.95 -6.71 -9.26
CA ALA A 56 6.70 -5.52 -9.63
C ALA A 56 7.73 -5.87 -10.71
N TRP A 57 7.75 -5.10 -11.79
CA TRP A 57 8.69 -5.29 -12.91
C TRP A 57 9.13 -3.94 -13.48
N VAL A 58 10.21 -3.94 -14.23
CA VAL A 58 10.78 -2.76 -14.91
C VAL A 58 11.12 -3.15 -16.35
N VAL A 59 11.10 -2.18 -17.27
CA VAL A 59 11.61 -2.39 -18.63
C VAL A 59 13.10 -2.06 -18.65
N LYS A 60 13.93 -3.05 -18.98
CA LYS A 60 15.37 -2.87 -19.24
C LYS A 60 15.65 -3.30 -20.67
N GLU A 61 16.29 -2.43 -21.45
CA GLU A 61 16.69 -2.71 -22.84
C GLU A 61 15.54 -3.20 -23.76
N GLY A 62 14.30 -2.81 -23.45
CA GLY A 62 13.10 -3.24 -24.20
C GLY A 62 12.46 -4.53 -23.70
N GLU A 63 13.09 -5.24 -22.76
CA GLU A 63 12.54 -6.44 -22.14
C GLU A 63 11.93 -6.17 -20.76
N ARG A 64 10.85 -6.91 -20.45
CA ARG A 64 10.22 -6.90 -19.13
C ARG A 64 11.03 -7.75 -18.17
N VAL A 65 11.67 -7.11 -17.20
CA VAL A 65 12.45 -7.77 -16.16
C VAL A 65 11.71 -7.66 -14.83
N ASN A 66 11.46 -8.80 -14.18
CA ASN A 66 10.86 -8.82 -12.85
C ASN A 66 11.85 -8.26 -11.83
N LEU A 67 11.35 -7.45 -10.89
CA LEU A 67 12.18 -6.88 -9.85
C LEU A 67 12.41 -7.91 -8.77
N GLU A 68 13.68 -8.13 -8.44
CA GLU A 68 14.08 -9.08 -7.41
C GLU A 68 15.02 -8.40 -6.41
N MET A 69 14.90 -8.79 -5.15
CA MET A 69 15.79 -8.37 -4.08
C MET A 69 16.26 -9.59 -3.31
N ASN A 70 17.57 -9.84 -3.30
CA ASN A 70 18.16 -11.06 -2.72
C ASN A 70 17.53 -12.36 -3.28
N SER A 71 17.37 -12.43 -4.61
CA SER A 71 16.78 -13.58 -5.32
C SER A 71 15.32 -13.89 -4.94
N LEU A 72 14.59 -12.90 -4.44
CA LEU A 72 13.16 -12.99 -4.16
C LEU A 72 12.39 -11.99 -5.04
N PRO A 73 11.35 -12.43 -5.77
CA PRO A 73 10.51 -11.53 -6.55
C PRO A 73 9.75 -10.54 -5.66
N LEU A 74 9.71 -9.29 -6.13
CA LEU A 74 9.05 -8.19 -5.47
C LEU A 74 7.61 -8.02 -5.98
N TYR A 75 6.72 -7.74 -5.04
CA TYR A 75 5.30 -7.49 -5.27
C TYR A 75 4.90 -6.14 -4.67
N CYS A 76 3.99 -5.44 -5.33
CA CYS A 76 3.41 -4.20 -4.88
C CYS A 76 2.15 -4.48 -4.06
N SER A 77 2.18 -4.15 -2.77
CA SER A 77 1.06 -4.36 -1.85
C SER A 77 0.63 -3.01 -1.27
N GLY A 78 -0.38 -2.39 -1.89
CA GLY A 78 -0.84 -1.05 -1.51
C GLY A 78 0.26 0.01 -1.66
N TYR A 79 0.83 0.45 -0.53
CA TYR A 79 1.84 1.52 -0.47
C TYR A 79 3.26 1.02 -0.14
N ARG A 80 3.52 -0.29 -0.23
CA ARG A 80 4.78 -0.92 0.14
C ARG A 80 5.15 -2.08 -0.80
N PHE A 81 6.39 -2.54 -0.69
CA PHE A 81 6.87 -3.74 -1.39
C PHE A 81 6.83 -4.97 -0.48
N GLU A 82 6.50 -6.12 -1.07
CA GLU A 82 6.54 -7.44 -0.43
C GLU A 82 7.47 -8.34 -1.23
N ALA A 83 8.44 -8.95 -0.56
CA ALA A 83 9.19 -10.07 -1.13
C ALA A 83 8.43 -11.36 -0.82
N ARG A 84 8.01 -12.08 -1.86
CA ARG A 84 7.38 -13.41 -1.74
C ARG A 84 8.34 -14.45 -2.30
N ASN A 85 8.34 -15.67 -1.75
CA ASN A 85 9.05 -16.77 -2.42
C ASN A 85 8.17 -17.42 -3.50
N ASP A 86 8.73 -18.36 -4.25
CA ASP A 86 8.05 -19.08 -5.34
C ASP A 86 6.78 -19.86 -4.89
N ALA A 87 6.64 -20.13 -3.60
CA ALA A 87 5.45 -20.73 -3.01
C ALA A 87 4.38 -19.68 -2.59
N GLY A 88 4.54 -18.42 -3.00
CA GLY A 88 3.59 -17.32 -2.74
C GLY A 88 3.56 -16.83 -1.29
N LYS A 89 4.41 -17.37 -0.40
CA LYS A 89 4.47 -16.94 1.00
C LYS A 89 5.25 -15.63 1.12
N THR A 90 4.62 -14.62 1.71
CA THR A 90 5.26 -13.35 2.07
C THR A 90 6.38 -13.62 3.06
N ARG A 91 7.63 -13.46 2.61
CA ARG A 91 8.84 -13.66 3.41
C ARG A 91 9.21 -12.38 4.16
N ARG A 92 9.04 -11.21 3.52
CA ARG A 92 9.49 -9.94 4.09
C ARG A 92 8.68 -8.77 3.56
N LEU A 93 8.21 -7.95 4.49
CA LEU A 93 7.72 -6.60 4.20
C LEU A 93 8.94 -5.70 4.05
N LEU A 94 9.08 -5.08 2.89
CA LEU A 94 10.23 -4.26 2.55
C LEU A 94 9.84 -2.78 2.59
N ASP A 95 10.72 -1.99 3.22
CA ASP A 95 10.58 -0.56 3.19
C ASP A 95 10.94 -0.01 1.80
N LYS A 96 10.16 0.97 1.34
CA LYS A 96 10.26 1.58 0.01
C LYS A 96 11.68 2.08 -0.27
N TYR A 97 12.32 2.71 0.71
CA TYR A 97 13.66 3.27 0.56
C TYR A 97 14.73 2.19 0.38
N SER A 98 14.61 1.07 1.11
CA SER A 98 15.54 -0.06 1.00
C SER A 98 15.52 -0.70 -0.40
N VAL A 99 14.34 -0.79 -1.01
CA VAL A 99 14.17 -1.34 -2.36
C VAL A 99 14.81 -0.42 -3.40
N TYR A 100 14.53 0.89 -3.35
CA TYR A 100 15.13 1.81 -4.31
C TYR A 100 16.65 1.90 -4.17
N GLN A 101 17.17 1.88 -2.94
CA GLN A 101 18.61 1.86 -2.72
C GLN A 101 19.24 0.58 -3.30
N HIS A 102 18.57 -0.57 -3.17
CA HIS A 102 19.02 -1.82 -3.78
C HIS A 102 19.01 -1.75 -5.31
N LEU A 103 17.92 -1.22 -5.90
CA LEU A 103 17.80 -1.06 -7.36
C LEU A 103 18.82 -0.06 -7.93
N THR A 104 19.19 0.96 -7.17
CA THR A 104 20.23 1.93 -7.58
C THR A 104 21.62 1.27 -7.61
N ARG A 105 21.86 0.26 -6.77
CA ARG A 105 23.14 -0.47 -6.71
C ARG A 105 23.24 -1.59 -7.73
N GLN A 106 22.12 -2.04 -8.31
CA GLN A 106 22.17 -3.02 -9.39
C GLN A 106 22.69 -2.34 -10.66
N PRO A 107 23.66 -2.95 -11.36
CA PRO A 107 24.10 -2.44 -12.65
C PRO A 107 22.88 -2.36 -13.58
N ARG A 108 22.75 -1.21 -14.26
CA ARG A 108 21.65 -0.95 -15.20
C ARG A 108 21.76 -1.86 -16.39
#